data_AF-K1YB18-F1
#
_entry.id   AF-K1YB18-F1
#
_cell.length_a   1.000
_cell.length_b   1.000
_cell.length_c   1.000
_cell.angle_alpha   90.00
_cell.angle_beta   90.00
_cell.angle_gamma   90.00
#
_symmetry.space_group_name_H-M   'P 1'
#
loop_
_entity.id
_entity.type
_entity.pdbx_description
1 polymer ?
#
loop_
_entity_poly.entity_id
_entity_poly.type
_entity_poly.pdbx_seq_one_letter_code
_entity_poly.pdbx_strand_id
1 'polypeptide(L)'
;MGKTSGFERLYARVTKLYFGGMFRHLRDMRMVLKPGARLAYVVGDQASYLQVMIRTGEILGDIARSLGYEVTGIDLFRTRLATATREQLREEVLVLRWPG
;
A
#
# COMPACT_ATOMS: atom_id res chain seq x y z
N MET A 1 17.54 20.09 8.50
CA MET A 1 16.49 20.57 7.56
C MET A 1 17.19 21.28 6.43
N GLY A 2 17.37 20.63 5.28
CA GLY A 2 18.27 21.15 4.23
C GLY A 2 18.20 20.26 3.00
N LYS A 3 16.97 19.97 2.62
CA LYS A 3 16.60 18.98 1.65
C LYS A 3 16.10 19.85 0.47
N THR A 4 16.93 19.95 -0.58
CA THR A 4 16.85 20.98 -1.65
C THR A 4 16.67 20.37 -3.02
N SER A 5 16.46 19.04 -3.10
CA SER A 5 16.30 18.37 -4.38
C SER A 5 14.87 18.57 -4.90
N GLY A 6 14.71 18.75 -6.22
CA GLY A 6 13.39 18.83 -6.85
C GLY A 6 12.50 17.61 -6.59
N PHE A 7 13.09 16.47 -6.18
CA PHE A 7 12.36 15.24 -5.89
C PHE A 7 11.45 15.36 -4.65
N GLU A 8 11.77 16.22 -3.69
CA GLU A 8 10.95 16.38 -2.47
C GLU A 8 9.58 16.96 -2.76
N ARG A 9 9.55 17.95 -3.65
CA ARG A 9 8.30 18.53 -4.14
C ARG A 9 7.49 17.52 -4.94
N LEU A 10 8.17 16.58 -5.60
CA LEU A 10 7.54 15.53 -6.39
C LEU A 10 7.09 14.33 -5.54
N TYR A 11 7.67 14.13 -4.36
CA TYR A 11 7.46 12.93 -3.58
C TYR A 11 5.98 12.70 -3.23
N ALA A 12 5.26 13.74 -2.76
CA ALA A 12 3.82 13.63 -2.51
C ALA A 12 3.03 13.24 -3.77
N ARG A 13 3.43 13.76 -4.94
CA ARG A 13 2.83 13.39 -6.23
C ARG A 13 3.14 11.94 -6.60
N VAL A 14 4.37 11.48 -6.39
CA VAL A 14 4.77 10.09 -6.66
C VAL A 14 3.99 9.13 -5.76
N THR A 15 3.89 9.41 -4.45
CA THR A 15 3.09 8.62 -3.51
C THR A 15 1.62 8.57 -3.95
N LYS A 16 1.03 9.71 -4.34
CA LYS A 16 -0.34 9.75 -4.86
C LYS A 16 -0.50 8.91 -6.14
N LEU A 17 0.45 8.99 -7.06
CA LEU A 17 0.42 8.23 -8.31
C LEU A 17 0.57 6.72 -8.07
N TYR A 18 1.39 6.31 -7.10
CA TYR A 18 1.49 4.91 -6.67
C TYR A 18 0.12 4.36 -6.24
N PHE A 19 -0.54 5.02 -5.29
CA PHE A 19 -1.87 4.59 -4.82
C PHE A 19 -2.94 4.71 -5.92
N GLY A 20 -2.85 5.70 -6.82
CA GLY A 20 -3.72 5.80 -7.99
C GLY A 20 -3.51 4.64 -8.98
N GLY A 21 -2.28 4.17 -9.16
CA GLY A 21 -1.96 2.98 -9.93
C GLY A 21 -2.54 1.71 -9.28
N MET A 22 -2.42 1.60 -7.96
CA MET A 22 -3.00 0.48 -7.21
C MET A 22 -4.53 0.47 -7.25
N PHE A 23 -5.18 1.63 -7.17
CA PHE A 23 -6.62 1.76 -7.40
C PHE A 23 -7.01 1.20 -8.77
N ARG A 24 -6.30 1.62 -9.82
CA ARG A 24 -6.56 1.15 -11.19
C ARG A 24 -6.37 -0.37 -11.29
N HIS A 25 -5.28 -0.88 -10.74
CA HIS A 25 -4.99 -2.31 -10.71
C HIS A 25 -6.12 -3.11 -10.05
N LEU A 26 -6.53 -2.74 -8.84
CA LEU A 26 -7.61 -3.42 -8.12
C LEU A 26 -8.95 -3.29 -8.86
N ARG A 27 -9.25 -2.12 -9.42
CA ARG A 27 -10.47 -1.92 -10.21
C ARG A 27 -10.52 -2.88 -11.40
N ASP A 28 -9.40 -3.04 -12.10
CA ASP A 28 -9.30 -3.82 -13.32
C ASP A 28 -9.30 -5.34 -13.02
N MET A 29 -8.75 -5.75 -11.88
CA MET A 29 -8.80 -7.14 -11.40
C MET A 29 -10.23 -7.70 -11.32
N ARG A 30 -11.22 -6.88 -10.95
CA ARG A 30 -12.63 -7.32 -10.85
C ARG A 30 -13.18 -7.96 -12.13
N MET A 31 -12.63 -7.61 -13.30
CA MET A 31 -13.07 -8.16 -14.59
C MET A 31 -12.70 -9.64 -14.78
N VAL A 32 -11.73 -10.16 -14.02
CA VAL A 32 -11.19 -11.52 -14.18
C VAL A 32 -11.37 -12.38 -12.93
N LEU A 33 -11.90 -11.83 -11.84
CA LEU A 33 -12.10 -12.54 -10.59
C LEU A 33 -13.45 -13.24 -10.57
N LYS A 34 -13.46 -14.52 -10.22
CA LYS A 34 -14.70 -15.23 -9.88
C LYS A 34 -15.26 -14.72 -8.54
N PRO A 35 -16.59 -14.80 -8.32
CA PRO A 35 -17.17 -14.58 -7.00
C PRO A 35 -16.49 -15.42 -5.93
N GLY A 36 -16.21 -14.81 -4.78
CA GLY A 36 -15.49 -15.40 -3.66
C GLY A 36 -13.96 -15.54 -3.84
N ALA A 37 -13.37 -15.03 -4.92
CA ALA A 37 -11.92 -15.07 -5.12
C ALA A 37 -11.19 -14.34 -3.98
N ARG A 38 -10.04 -14.89 -3.57
CA ARG A 38 -9.17 -14.29 -2.56
C ARG A 38 -7.88 -13.81 -3.20
N LEU A 39 -7.40 -12.65 -2.74
CA LEU A 39 -6.16 -12.03 -3.20
C LEU A 39 -5.31 -11.71 -1.98
N ALA A 40 -3.99 -11.87 -2.13
CA ALA A 40 -3.02 -11.56 -1.10
C ALA A 40 -1.93 -10.64 -1.68
N TYR A 41 -1.82 -9.44 -1.14
CA TYR A 41 -0.84 -8.44 -1.59
C TYR A 41 0.22 -8.26 -0.50
N VAL A 42 1.46 -8.63 -0.80
CA VAL A 42 2.60 -8.37 0.09
C VAL A 42 3.10 -6.96 -0.16
N VAL A 43 3.00 -6.09 0.85
CA VAL A 43 3.33 -4.66 0.74
C VAL A 43 4.11 -4.18 1.96
N GLY A 44 4.98 -3.20 1.76
CA GLY A 44 5.83 -2.64 2.80
C GLY A 44 5.45 -1.23 3.20
N ASP A 45 5.47 -0.94 4.48
CA ASP A 45 5.43 0.41 5.01
C ASP A 45 6.66 1.20 4.56
N GLN A 46 6.50 2.52 4.51
CA GLN A 46 7.57 3.42 4.12
C GLN A 46 7.68 4.61 5.07
N ALA A 47 8.89 4.88 5.55
CA ALA A 47 9.21 6.09 6.33
C ALA A 47 10.51 6.79 5.90
N SER A 48 11.15 6.37 4.80
CA SER A 48 12.55 6.74 4.52
C SER A 48 12.74 8.17 4.00
N TYR A 49 11.81 8.72 3.22
CA TYR A 49 12.09 9.92 2.45
C TYR A 49 11.69 11.23 3.14
N LEU A 50 10.41 11.44 3.46
CA LEU A 50 9.98 12.61 4.24
C LEU A 50 9.93 12.34 5.75
N GLN A 51 10.40 11.16 6.21
CA GLN A 51 10.23 10.70 7.60
C GLN A 51 8.76 10.67 8.05
N VAL A 52 7.83 10.65 7.09
CA VAL A 52 6.40 10.43 7.31
C VAL A 52 6.13 8.95 7.13
N MET A 53 5.53 8.33 8.14
CA MET A 53 5.11 6.94 8.09
C MET A 53 3.93 6.79 7.12
N ILE A 54 4.07 5.90 6.15
CA ILE A 54 3.02 5.51 5.21
C ILE A 54 2.66 4.06 5.52
N ARG A 55 1.44 3.85 6.04
CA ARG A 55 0.85 2.54 6.32
C ARG A 55 0.26 1.95 5.04
N THR A 56 1.11 1.27 4.27
CA THR A 56 0.74 0.90 2.89
C THR A 56 -0.42 -0.09 2.85
N GLY A 57 -0.41 -1.10 3.73
CA GLY A 57 -1.47 -2.11 3.83
C GLY A 57 -2.83 -1.49 4.16
N GLU A 58 -2.87 -0.55 5.11
CA GLU A 58 -4.08 0.15 5.53
C GLU A 58 -4.67 1.01 4.40
N ILE A 59 -3.83 1.85 3.77
CA ILE A 59 -4.28 2.73 2.67
C ILE A 59 -4.79 1.91 1.48
N LEU A 60 -4.11 0.81 1.13
CA LEU A 60 -4.58 -0.09 0.08
C LEU A 60 -5.86 -0.83 0.47
N GLY A 61 -6.02 -1.19 1.74
CA GLY A 61 -7.25 -1.76 2.27
C GLY A 61 -8.45 -0.83 2.10
N ASP A 62 -8.29 0.46 2.40
CA ASP A 62 -9.34 1.45 2.23
C ASP A 62 -9.69 1.70 0.75
N ILE A 63 -8.67 1.72 -0.12
CA ILE A 63 -8.88 1.75 -1.57
C ILE A 63 -9.65 0.51 -2.03
N ALA A 64 -9.27 -0.67 -1.57
CA ALA A 64 -9.94 -1.92 -1.93
C ALA A 64 -11.42 -1.91 -1.47
N ARG A 65 -11.70 -1.46 -0.24
CA ARG A 65 -13.08 -1.28 0.27
C ARG A 65 -13.89 -0.34 -0.62
N SER A 66 -13.31 0.79 -1.04
CA SER A 66 -13.98 1.74 -1.93
C SER A 66 -14.35 1.15 -3.31
N LEU A 67 -13.69 0.05 -3.70
CA LEU A 67 -13.92 -0.69 -4.95
C LEU A 67 -14.85 -1.91 -4.77
N GLY A 68 -15.35 -2.16 -3.56
CA GLY A 68 -16.25 -3.27 -3.24
C GLY A 68 -15.56 -4.57 -2.81
N TYR A 69 -14.25 -4.55 -2.56
CA TYR A 69 -13.57 -5.70 -1.96
C TYR A 69 -13.86 -5.78 -0.46
N GLU A 70 -13.89 -7.00 0.07
CA GLU A 70 -13.86 -7.27 1.50
C GLU A 70 -12.39 -7.37 1.94
N VAL A 71 -11.98 -6.58 2.93
CA VAL A 71 -10.67 -6.73 3.58
C VAL A 71 -10.79 -7.77 4.67
N THR A 72 -10.17 -8.93 4.47
CA THR A 72 -10.27 -10.07 5.40
C THR A 72 -9.08 -10.17 6.35
N GLY A 73 -7.99 -9.45 6.10
CA GLY A 73 -6.82 -9.43 6.96
C GLY A 73 -5.75 -8.43 6.52
N ILE A 74 -4.95 -7.98 7.47
CA ILE A 74 -3.70 -7.24 7.25
C ILE A 74 -2.68 -7.87 8.20
N ASP A 75 -2.00 -8.89 7.71
CA ASP A 75 -1.17 -9.75 8.55
C ASP A 75 0.28 -9.31 8.48
N LEU A 76 0.96 -9.20 9.64
CA LEU A 76 2.40 -8.92 9.66
C LEU A 76 3.15 -10.07 8.99
N PHE A 77 3.85 -9.78 7.89
CA PHE A 77 4.67 -10.75 7.18
C PHE A 77 6.09 -10.79 7.76
N ARG A 78 6.74 -9.64 7.85
CA ARG A 78 8.06 -9.46 8.47
C ARG A 78 8.28 -8.02 8.87
N THR A 79 9.37 -7.77 9.58
CA THR A 79 9.90 -6.42 9.76
C THR A 79 11.24 -6.27 9.05
N ARG A 80 11.57 -5.04 8.66
CA ARG A 80 12.88 -4.67 8.10
C ARG A 80 13.38 -3.39 8.74
N LEU A 81 14.68 -3.29 8.94
CA LEU A 81 15.31 -2.07 9.46
C LEU A 81 15.37 -1.01 8.36
N ALA A 82 14.79 0.16 8.60
CA ALA A 82 14.98 1.33 7.78
C ALA A 82 16.31 1.99 8.15
N THR A 83 17.32 1.91 7.28
CA THR A 83 18.65 2.49 7.54
C THR A 83 18.61 4.00 7.79
N ALA A 84 17.68 4.71 7.14
CA ALA A 84 17.54 6.16 7.24
C ALA A 84 16.94 6.63 8.57
N THR A 85 16.00 5.88 9.16
CA THR A 85 15.30 6.26 10.41
C THR A 85 15.71 5.40 11.61
N ARG A 86 16.40 4.27 11.37
CA ARG A 86 16.69 3.19 12.32
C ARG A 86 15.43 2.56 12.94
N GLU A 87 14.29 2.72 12.29
CA GLU A 87 13.02 2.14 12.72
C GLU A 87 12.77 0.78 12.04
N GLN A 88 12.01 -0.07 12.72
CA GLN A 88 11.49 -1.30 12.15
C GLN A 88 10.24 -0.99 11.32
N LEU A 89 10.34 -1.15 10.00
CA LEU A 89 9.21 -1.03 9.08
C LEU A 89 8.56 -2.39 8.89
N ARG A 90 7.23 -2.39 8.85
CA ARG A 90 6.42 -3.59 8.64
C ARG A 90 6.32 -3.87 7.15
N GLU A 91 6.42 -5.13 6.79
CA GLU A 91 5.84 -5.67 5.57
C GLU A 91 4.67 -6.54 5.96
N GLU A 92 3.57 -6.40 5.25
CA GLU A 92 2.27 -6.96 5.57
C GLU A 92 1.70 -7.70 4.37
N VAL A 93 0.82 -8.66 4.64
CA VAL A 93 -0.04 -9.28 3.65
C VAL A 93 -1.44 -8.69 3.79
N LEU A 94 -1.84 -7.85 2.83
CA LEU A 94 -3.23 -7.41 2.71
C LEU A 94 -4.04 -8.53 2.03
N VAL A 95 -4.97 -9.11 2.77
CA VAL A 95 -5.84 -10.20 2.28
C VAL A 95 -7.21 -9.62 1.93
N LEU A 96 -7.61 -9.84 0.69
CA LEU A 96 -8.87 -9.35 0.12
C LEU A 96 -9.74 -10.52 -0.34
N ARG A 97 -11.06 -10.33 -0.29
CA ARG A 97 -12.05 -11.19 -0.96
C ARG A 97 -12.89 -10.36 -1.92
N TRP A 98 -13.08 -10.88 -3.13
CA TRP A 98 -14.04 -10.34 -4.10
C TRP A 98 -15.39 -11.05 -3.92
N PRO A 99 -16.47 -10.34 -3.53
CA PRO A 99 -17.76 -10.99 -3.31
C PRO A 99 -18.41 -11.50 -4.62
N GLY A 100 -18.24 -10.79 -5.73
CA GLY A 100 -18.90 -11.09 -7.01
C GLY A 100 -19.57 -9.86 -7.59
#